data_AF-A0A350DL02-F1
#
_entry.id   AF-A0A350DL02-F1
#
_cell.length_a   1.000
_cell.length_b   1.000
_cell.length_c   1.000
_cell.angle_alpha   90.00
_cell.angle_beta   90.00
_cell.angle_gamma   90.00
#
_symmetry.space_group_name_H-M   'P 1'
#
loop_
_entity.id
_entity.type
_entity.pdbx_description
1 polymer ?
#
loop_
_entity_poly.entity_id
_entity_poly.type
_entity_poly.pdbx_seq_one_letter_code
_entity_poly.pdbx_strand_id
1 'polypeptide(L)'
;DRFTTIHIQELTCVARDTKLGTEEITADIPNVGEAALSSLDEAGIVYIGAEVDAGDILVGKVTPKGETQLTPEEKLLRAIFGEKAADVKDTSLRVPTSSKGTVIDVQVFTRDGVEKDARAKAIEKSQLDSYRKDLKEELRIFEEAARGRIASLLDGQKVSGGSGLKAGTVMALADMKEMSLETLLDIQPVEEEISERLTQIADYLVDKQKDIDVKFAEKKRKLTAGDDLQHGVQKIVKVYLAVKRRIQPGDKMA
;
A
#
# COMPACT_ATOMS: atom_id res chain seq x y z
N ASP A 1 -33.37 -3.45 9.26
CA ASP A 1 -32.49 -2.38 8.73
C ASP A 1 -32.97 -1.81 7.39
N ARG A 2 -34.17 -1.21 7.33
CA ARG A 2 -34.66 -0.57 6.08
C ARG A 2 -34.19 0.88 5.92
N PHE A 3 -34.05 1.61 7.02
CA PHE A 3 -33.59 3.01 7.06
C PHE A 3 -32.30 3.12 7.90
N THR A 4 -31.29 2.37 7.52
CA THR A 4 -29.96 2.44 8.13
C THR A 4 -28.97 2.90 7.06
N THR A 5 -28.26 3.98 7.34
CA THR A 5 -27.25 4.54 6.44
C THR A 5 -25.86 4.34 7.02
N ILE A 6 -24.88 4.17 6.13
CA ILE A 6 -23.47 4.13 6.50
C ILE A 6 -22.89 5.47 6.09
N HIS A 7 -22.36 6.20 7.06
CA HIS A 7 -21.64 7.45 6.83
C HIS A 7 -20.16 7.20 7.07
N ILE A 8 -19.35 7.46 6.04
CA ILE A 8 -17.89 7.42 6.17
C ILE A 8 -17.43 8.82 6.54
N GLN A 9 -16.79 8.95 7.69
CA GLN A 9 -16.19 10.19 8.18
C GLN A 9 -14.68 10.13 7.96
N GLU A 10 -14.12 11.14 7.30
CA GLU A 10 -12.67 11.34 7.20
C GLU A 10 -12.23 12.20 8.39
N LEU A 11 -11.34 11.66 9.22
CA LEU A 11 -10.73 12.35 10.35
C LEU A 11 -9.24 12.48 10.09
N THR A 12 -8.71 13.69 10.16
CA THR A 12 -7.32 13.97 9.75
C THR A 12 -6.51 14.50 10.93
N CYS A 13 -5.39 13.83 11.20
CA CYS A 13 -4.35 14.27 12.13
C CYS A 13 -3.18 14.83 11.33
N VAL A 14 -2.68 16.00 11.73
CA VAL A 14 -1.55 16.68 11.07
C VAL A 14 -0.47 16.92 12.11
N ALA A 15 0.73 16.41 11.84
CA ALA A 15 1.93 16.68 12.61
C ALA A 15 2.74 17.77 11.92
N ARG A 16 2.94 18.89 12.62
CA ARG A 16 3.63 20.07 12.10
C ARG A 16 4.94 20.33 12.83
N ASP A 17 5.84 20.98 12.13
CA ASP A 17 7.00 21.60 12.73
C ASP A 17 6.57 22.90 13.43
N THR A 18 6.96 23.05 14.70
CA THR A 18 6.63 24.22 15.50
C THR A 18 7.91 24.89 15.95
N LYS A 19 7.80 26.15 16.40
CA LYS A 19 8.96 26.88 16.94
C LYS A 19 9.65 26.19 18.12
N LEU A 20 8.91 25.34 18.83
CA LEU A 20 9.36 24.66 20.05
C LEU A 20 9.86 23.24 19.79
N GLY A 21 9.78 22.78 18.53
CA GLY A 21 10.14 21.44 18.11
C GLY A 21 9.07 20.82 17.22
N THR A 22 9.43 19.69 16.62
CA THR A 22 8.56 18.95 15.71
C THR A 22 7.49 18.20 16.49
N GLU A 23 6.22 18.25 16.04
CA GLU A 23 5.20 17.33 16.53
C GLU A 23 5.46 15.91 16.00
N GLU A 24 5.25 14.91 16.85
CA GLU A 24 5.48 13.51 16.53
C GLU A 24 4.20 12.69 16.66
N ILE A 25 4.07 11.67 15.82
CA ILE A 25 2.98 10.67 15.91
C ILE A 25 3.58 9.43 16.55
N THR A 26 3.09 9.10 17.74
CA THR A 26 3.65 8.02 18.59
C THR A 26 2.59 7.44 19.51
N ALA A 27 2.78 6.19 19.93
CA ALA A 27 1.97 5.54 20.96
C ALA A 27 2.39 5.99 22.39
N ASP A 28 3.56 6.62 22.54
CA ASP A 28 4.06 7.09 23.82
C ASP A 28 3.44 8.45 24.20
N ILE A 29 2.23 8.40 24.76
CA ILE A 29 1.43 9.60 25.08
C ILE A 29 1.37 9.77 26.60
N PRO A 30 1.80 10.92 27.15
CA PRO A 30 1.75 11.15 28.59
C PRO A 30 0.31 11.29 29.10
N ASN A 31 0.08 10.86 30.35
CA ASN A 31 -1.21 10.97 31.06
C ASN A 31 -2.37 10.18 30.42
N VAL A 32 -2.08 9.17 29.58
CA VAL A 32 -3.06 8.27 28.99
C VAL A 32 -2.91 6.88 29.61
N GLY A 33 -4.02 6.27 30.01
CA GLY A 33 -4.02 4.91 30.56
C GLY A 33 -3.84 3.82 29.49
N GLU A 34 -3.28 2.67 29.88
CA GLU A 34 -3.00 1.53 28.99
C GLU A 34 -4.23 1.06 28.20
N ALA A 35 -5.42 1.13 28.80
CA ALA A 35 -6.66 0.73 28.15
C ALA A 35 -6.92 1.53 26.85
N ALA A 36 -6.64 2.83 26.85
CA ALA A 36 -6.82 3.67 25.66
C ALA A 36 -5.69 3.50 24.63
N LEU A 37 -4.49 3.08 25.08
CA LEU A 37 -3.36 2.78 24.20
C LEU A 37 -3.48 1.40 23.53
N SER A 38 -4.26 0.47 24.11
CA SER A 38 -4.42 -0.90 23.60
C SER A 38 -4.97 -0.98 22.17
N SER A 39 -5.70 0.05 21.73
CA SER A 39 -6.27 0.15 20.38
C SER A 39 -5.28 0.70 19.33
N LEU A 40 -4.14 1.23 19.76
CA LEU A 40 -3.10 1.81 18.90
C LEU A 40 -2.03 0.78 18.55
N ASP A 41 -1.47 0.91 17.35
CA ASP A 41 -0.28 0.17 16.93
C ASP A 41 1.01 0.80 17.47
N GLU A 42 2.14 0.16 17.21
CA GLU A 42 3.48 0.62 17.62
C GLU A 42 3.82 2.02 17.07
N ALA A 43 3.18 2.45 15.98
CA ALA A 43 3.36 3.78 15.40
C ALA A 43 2.39 4.83 15.98
N GLY A 44 1.55 4.45 16.95
CA GLY A 44 0.55 5.33 17.56
C GLY A 44 -0.70 5.53 16.70
N ILE A 45 -1.03 4.61 15.79
CA ILE A 45 -2.19 4.72 14.91
C ILE A 45 -3.15 3.55 15.17
N VAL A 46 -4.45 3.81 15.19
CA VAL A 46 -5.47 2.78 15.40
C VAL A 46 -5.45 1.69 14.31
N TYR A 47 -5.72 0.45 14.71
CA TYR A 47 -5.84 -0.67 13.78
C TYR A 47 -7.06 -0.54 12.85
N ILE A 48 -6.89 -0.96 11.59
CA ILE A 48 -8.00 -1.11 10.64
C ILE A 48 -8.90 -2.25 11.14
N GLY A 49 -10.20 -2.00 11.23
CA GLY A 49 -11.19 -2.93 11.78
C GLY A 49 -11.45 -2.77 13.28
N ALA A 50 -10.74 -1.88 13.97
CA ALA A 50 -11.02 -1.58 15.36
C ALA A 50 -12.40 -0.91 15.51
N GLU A 51 -13.19 -1.39 16.48
CA GLU A 51 -14.39 -0.70 16.94
C GLU A 51 -13.97 0.38 17.94
N VAL A 52 -14.42 1.61 17.69
CA VAL A 52 -14.01 2.78 18.48
C VAL A 52 -15.24 3.54 18.97
N ASP A 53 -15.14 3.99 20.21
CA ASP A 53 -16.14 4.76 20.91
C ASP A 53 -15.74 6.22 21.04
N ALA A 54 -16.73 7.05 21.40
CA ALA A 54 -16.54 8.46 21.67
C ALA A 54 -15.41 8.70 22.69
N GLY A 55 -14.39 9.48 22.30
CA GLY A 55 -13.25 9.82 23.15
C GLY A 55 -12.02 8.93 22.99
N ASP A 56 -12.14 7.80 22.29
CA ASP A 56 -11.01 6.91 21.99
C ASP A 56 -9.97 7.61 21.11
N ILE A 57 -8.71 7.20 21.24
CA ILE A 57 -7.60 7.76 20.48
C ILE A 57 -7.53 7.05 19.13
N LEU A 58 -7.57 7.83 18.05
CA LEU A 58 -7.39 7.33 16.68
C LEU A 58 -5.95 7.45 16.20
N VAL A 59 -5.32 8.58 16.54
CA VAL A 59 -3.91 8.86 16.21
C VAL A 59 -3.27 9.55 17.39
N GLY A 60 -2.30 8.88 18.00
CA GLY A 60 -1.44 9.42 19.04
C GLY A 60 -0.57 10.53 18.48
N LYS A 61 -0.69 11.74 19.03
CA LYS A 61 0.13 12.89 18.66
C LYS A 61 0.64 13.59 19.90
N VAL A 62 1.94 13.86 19.90
CA VAL A 62 2.61 14.59 20.97
C VAL A 62 3.20 15.89 20.42
N THR A 63 2.99 16.97 21.17
CA THR A 63 3.56 18.28 20.86
C THR A 63 4.56 18.66 21.94
N PRO A 64 5.81 19.03 21.61
CA PRO A 64 6.76 19.52 22.60
C PRO A 64 6.24 20.81 23.25
N LYS A 65 6.27 20.87 24.58
CA LYS A 65 5.99 22.10 25.33
C LYS A 65 7.26 22.96 25.35
N GLY A 66 7.05 24.27 25.39
CA GLY A 66 8.16 25.21 25.59
C GLY A 66 8.68 25.12 27.03
N GLU A 67 9.83 25.72 27.30
CA GLU A 67 10.40 25.83 28.64
C GLU A 67 9.47 26.61 29.57
N THR A 68 8.53 25.89 30.19
CA THR A 68 7.78 26.37 31.34
C THR A 68 8.62 26.13 32.59
N GLN A 69 8.40 26.92 33.65
CA GLN A 69 9.04 26.65 34.93
C GLN A 69 8.51 25.31 35.44
N LEU A 70 9.29 24.24 35.23
CA LEU A 70 9.00 22.92 35.74
C LEU A 70 8.80 22.99 37.26
N THR A 71 7.79 22.29 37.74
CA THR A 71 7.58 22.09 39.17
C THR A 71 8.79 21.36 39.78
N PRO A 72 9.10 21.53 41.08
CA PRO A 72 10.18 20.80 41.73
C PRO A 72 10.10 19.27 41.51
N GLU A 73 8.88 18.73 41.43
CA GLU A 73 8.57 17.32 41.17
C GLU A 73 8.99 16.91 39.74
N GLU A 74 8.61 17.68 38.72
CA GLU A 74 8.99 17.42 37.33
C GLU A 74 10.50 17.61 37.10
N LYS A 75 11.13 18.56 37.80
CA LYS A 75 12.59 18.72 37.79
C LYS A 75 13.32 17.50 38.35
N LEU A 76 12.79 16.93 39.43
CA LEU A 76 13.34 15.71 40.02
C LEU A 76 13.20 14.52 39.07
N LEU A 77 12.02 14.35 38.46
CA LEU A 77 11.79 13.30 37.48
C LEU A 77 12.72 13.43 36.27
N ARG A 78 12.91 14.64 35.73
CA ARG A 78 13.86 14.89 34.64
C ARG A 78 15.31 14.59 35.03
N ALA A 79 15.70 14.84 36.28
CA ALA A 79 17.04 14.50 36.78
C ALA A 79 17.27 12.98 36.91
N ILE A 80 16.21 12.20 37.18
CA ILE A 80 16.29 10.73 37.33
C ILE A 80 16.16 10.00 35.99
N PHE A 81 15.23 10.44 35.12
CA PHE A 81 14.91 9.76 33.85
C PHE A 81 15.58 10.41 32.60
N GLY A 82 16.26 11.54 32.76
CA GLY A 82 16.96 12.27 31.70
C GLY A 82 16.02 13.05 30.75
N GLU A 83 16.57 13.51 29.61
CA GLU A 83 15.81 14.24 28.56
C GLU A 83 14.72 13.41 27.88
N LYS A 84 14.67 12.09 28.11
CA LYS A 84 13.59 11.23 27.60
C LYS A 84 12.24 11.49 28.29
N ALA A 85 12.23 12.15 29.46
CA ALA A 85 11.04 12.81 29.97
C ALA A 85 10.86 14.16 29.26
N ALA A 86 10.76 14.12 27.93
CA ALA A 86 10.47 15.31 27.14
C ALA A 86 9.13 15.85 27.62
N ASP A 87 9.07 17.15 27.95
CA ASP A 87 7.84 17.79 28.38
C ASP A 87 6.92 17.92 27.16
N VAL A 88 6.25 16.83 26.81
CA VAL A 88 5.33 16.76 25.69
C VAL A 88 3.90 16.81 26.19
N LYS A 89 3.02 17.38 25.37
CA LYS A 89 1.58 17.42 25.62
C LYS A 89 0.87 16.50 24.65
N ASP A 90 -0.10 15.75 25.15
CA ASP A 90 -1.08 15.04 24.33
C ASP A 90 -1.89 16.03 23.48
N THR A 91 -1.75 15.93 22.15
CA THR A 91 -2.57 16.63 21.15
C THR A 91 -3.17 15.66 20.14
N SER A 92 -3.38 14.41 20.57
CA SER A 92 -3.87 13.28 19.78
C SER A 92 -5.23 13.52 19.15
N LEU A 93 -5.47 12.89 18.00
CA LEU A 93 -6.77 12.84 17.35
C LEU A 93 -7.65 11.83 18.08
N ARG A 94 -8.82 12.28 18.55
CA ARG A 94 -9.81 11.46 19.24
C ARG A 94 -11.11 11.36 18.45
N VAL A 95 -11.86 10.29 18.69
CA VAL A 95 -13.20 10.13 18.11
C VAL A 95 -14.13 11.25 18.62
N PRO A 96 -14.86 11.94 17.73
CA PRO A 96 -15.86 12.93 18.13
C PRO A 96 -16.88 12.33 19.10
N THR A 97 -17.33 13.12 20.08
CA THR A 97 -18.19 12.64 21.18
C THR A 97 -19.55 12.09 20.74
N SER A 98 -20.00 12.40 19.52
CA SER A 98 -21.26 11.95 18.95
C SER A 98 -21.14 10.78 17.96
N SER A 99 -19.91 10.29 17.74
CA SER A 99 -19.62 9.23 16.77
C SER A 99 -19.17 7.96 17.48
N LYS A 100 -19.70 6.83 17.03
CA LYS A 100 -19.19 5.48 17.31
C LYS A 100 -19.13 4.74 15.99
N GLY A 101 -18.12 3.94 15.77
CA GLY A 101 -17.95 3.30 14.48
C GLY A 101 -16.77 2.35 14.41
N THR A 102 -16.53 1.86 13.20
CA THR A 102 -15.40 0.96 12.92
C THR A 102 -14.45 1.66 11.97
N VAL A 103 -13.16 1.57 12.24
CA VAL A 103 -12.12 2.10 11.35
C VAL A 103 -12.07 1.23 10.10
N ILE A 104 -12.27 1.81 8.93
CA ILE A 104 -12.28 1.07 7.66
C ILE A 104 -10.98 1.18 6.88
N ASP A 105 -10.30 2.32 6.98
CA ASP A 105 -9.06 2.57 6.26
C ASP A 105 -8.23 3.63 6.99
N VAL A 106 -6.91 3.55 6.82
CA VAL A 106 -5.94 4.49 7.38
C VAL A 106 -4.91 4.81 6.30
N GLN A 107 -4.77 6.09 5.99
CA GLN A 107 -3.79 6.57 5.01
C GLN A 107 -2.77 7.45 5.72
N VAL A 108 -1.50 7.13 5.53
CA VAL A 108 -0.37 7.85 6.11
C VAL A 108 0.38 8.52 4.98
N PHE A 109 0.51 9.85 5.05
CA PHE A 109 1.28 10.66 4.13
C PHE A 109 2.49 11.21 4.86
N THR A 110 3.67 11.05 4.27
CA THR A 110 4.94 11.49 4.86
C THR A 110 5.66 12.41 3.88
N ARG A 111 6.12 13.55 4.38
CA ARG A 111 6.97 14.45 3.59
C ARG A 111 8.27 13.76 3.18
N ASP A 112 8.79 14.14 2.01
CA ASP A 112 10.10 13.70 1.54
C ASP A 112 11.23 14.14 2.49
N GLY A 113 12.12 13.20 2.84
CA GLY A 113 13.20 13.41 3.80
C GLY A 113 12.88 13.12 5.27
N VAL A 114 11.62 12.85 5.62
CA VAL A 114 11.25 12.35 6.96
C VAL A 114 11.45 10.83 7.01
N GLU A 115 11.99 10.32 8.12
CA GLU A 115 12.14 8.87 8.28
C GLU A 115 10.76 8.19 8.34
N LYS A 116 10.57 7.17 7.52
CA LYS A 116 9.30 6.42 7.46
C LYS A 116 9.21 5.43 8.62
N ASP A 117 8.06 5.44 9.30
CA ASP A 117 7.78 4.50 10.38
C ASP A 117 7.63 3.06 9.88
N ALA A 118 7.68 2.10 10.80
CA ALA A 118 7.43 0.69 10.52
C ALA A 118 6.10 0.48 9.78
N ARG A 119 5.05 1.21 10.17
CA ARG A 119 3.72 1.15 9.54
C ARG A 119 3.73 1.66 8.10
N ALA A 120 4.38 2.79 7.83
CA ALA A 120 4.48 3.35 6.47
C ALA A 120 5.29 2.41 5.54
N LYS A 121 6.42 1.89 6.04
CA LYS A 121 7.23 0.88 5.33
C LYS A 121 6.43 -0.39 5.02
N ALA A 122 5.60 -0.86 5.95
CA ALA A 122 4.74 -2.02 5.75
C ALA A 122 3.66 -1.80 4.68
N ILE A 123 3.02 -0.63 4.67
CA ILE A 123 2.01 -0.25 3.67
C ILE A 123 2.65 -0.18 2.28
N GLU A 124 3.79 0.49 2.14
CA GLU A 124 4.53 0.58 0.86
C GLU A 124 4.92 -0.80 0.33
N LYS A 125 5.43 -1.66 1.21
CA LYS A 125 5.79 -3.03 0.83
C LYS A 125 4.57 -3.81 0.36
N SER A 126 3.46 -3.75 1.09
CA SER A 126 2.21 -4.42 0.71
C SER A 126 1.67 -3.92 -0.63
N GLN A 127 1.76 -2.62 -0.90
CA GLN A 127 1.34 -2.03 -2.18
C GLN A 127 2.26 -2.44 -3.33
N LEU A 128 3.57 -2.53 -3.09
CA LEU A 128 4.53 -3.03 -4.08
C LEU A 128 4.34 -4.51 -4.38
N ASP A 129 4.08 -5.33 -3.35
CA ASP A 129 3.91 -6.77 -3.49
C ASP A 129 2.61 -7.11 -4.23
N SER A 130 1.51 -6.41 -3.94
CA SER A 130 0.26 -6.54 -4.69
C SER A 130 0.43 -6.11 -6.15
N TYR A 131 1.03 -4.95 -6.41
CA TYR A 131 1.28 -4.49 -7.76
C TYR A 131 2.21 -5.43 -8.55
N ARG A 132 3.24 -5.98 -7.90
CA ARG A 132 4.12 -6.98 -8.51
C ARG A 132 3.36 -8.26 -8.87
N LYS A 133 2.43 -8.69 -8.01
CA LYS A 133 1.57 -9.86 -8.28
C LYS A 133 0.68 -9.61 -9.49
N ASP A 134 0.08 -8.43 -9.59
CA ASP A 134 -0.78 -8.06 -10.72
C ASP A 134 0.00 -8.02 -12.04
N LEU A 135 1.20 -7.43 -12.05
CA LEU A 135 2.08 -7.43 -13.24
C LEU A 135 2.53 -8.83 -13.64
N LYS A 136 2.82 -9.71 -12.67
CA LYS A 136 3.18 -11.10 -12.94
C LYS A 136 2.00 -11.87 -13.55
N GLU A 137 0.79 -11.60 -13.06
CA GLU A 137 -0.42 -12.20 -13.60
C GLU A 137 -0.71 -11.69 -15.03
N GLU A 138 -0.54 -10.39 -15.28
CA GLU A 138 -0.61 -9.80 -16.61
C GLU A 138 0.35 -10.50 -17.58
N LEU A 139 1.63 -10.65 -17.18
CA LEU A 139 2.65 -11.34 -17.97
C LEU A 139 2.27 -12.80 -18.25
N ARG A 140 1.76 -13.53 -17.26
CA ARG A 140 1.31 -14.91 -17.41
C ARG A 140 0.18 -15.03 -18.45
N ILE A 141 -0.81 -14.15 -18.40
CA ILE A 141 -1.91 -14.13 -19.37
C ILE A 141 -1.37 -13.85 -20.79
N PHE A 142 -0.42 -12.94 -20.92
CA PHE A 142 0.22 -12.66 -22.21
C PHE A 142 1.02 -13.86 -22.73
N GLU A 143 1.80 -14.53 -21.88
CA GLU A 143 2.54 -15.76 -22.24
C GLU A 143 1.59 -16.88 -22.68
N GLU A 144 0.49 -17.10 -21.96
CA GLU A 144 -0.52 -18.10 -22.33
C GLU A 144 -1.19 -17.76 -23.67
N ALA A 145 -1.51 -16.47 -23.90
CA ALA A 145 -2.08 -16.02 -25.17
C ALA A 145 -1.09 -16.13 -26.33
N ALA A 146 0.18 -15.77 -26.12
CA ALA A 146 1.25 -15.91 -27.11
C ALA A 146 1.49 -17.39 -27.43
N ARG A 147 1.54 -18.24 -26.41
CA ARG A 147 1.63 -19.70 -26.56
C ARG A 147 0.48 -20.25 -27.41
N GLY A 148 -0.76 -19.82 -27.14
CA GLY A 148 -1.92 -20.23 -27.93
C GLY A 148 -1.78 -19.84 -29.40
N ARG A 149 -1.30 -18.62 -29.69
CA ARG A 149 -1.05 -18.16 -31.07
C ARG A 149 0.07 -18.94 -31.74
N ILE A 150 1.21 -19.14 -31.07
CA ILE A 150 2.34 -19.92 -31.56
C ILE A 150 1.89 -21.34 -31.88
N ALA A 151 1.14 -21.98 -30.98
CA ALA A 151 0.63 -23.34 -31.19
C ALA A 151 -0.30 -23.43 -32.40
N SER A 152 -1.15 -22.41 -32.63
CA SER A 152 -2.02 -22.38 -33.82
C SER A 152 -1.26 -22.15 -35.14
N LEU A 153 -0.12 -21.44 -35.09
CA LEU A 153 0.72 -21.19 -36.27
C LEU A 153 1.59 -22.40 -36.61
N LEU A 154 2.00 -23.17 -35.61
CA LEU A 154 2.83 -24.36 -35.78
C LEU A 154 2.03 -25.65 -36.05
N ASP A 155 0.70 -25.64 -35.88
CA ASP A 155 -0.15 -26.80 -36.12
C ASP A 155 -0.11 -27.21 -37.61
N GLY A 156 0.36 -28.43 -37.89
CA GLY A 156 0.48 -28.96 -39.25
C GLY A 156 1.71 -28.49 -40.05
N GLN A 157 2.59 -27.67 -39.46
CA GLN A 157 3.81 -27.18 -40.11
C GLN A 157 4.99 -28.15 -39.99
N LYS A 158 5.88 -28.13 -40.99
CA LYS A 158 7.16 -28.84 -40.96
C LYS A 158 8.23 -27.95 -40.34
N VAL A 159 8.95 -28.51 -39.38
CA VAL A 159 10.02 -27.79 -38.67
C VAL A 159 11.37 -28.10 -39.33
N SER A 160 12.22 -27.09 -39.55
CA SER A 160 13.58 -27.27 -40.07
C SER A 160 14.57 -27.71 -38.98
N GLY A 161 14.22 -27.46 -37.72
CA GLY A 161 14.92 -27.85 -36.50
C GLY A 161 14.56 -26.90 -35.34
N GLY A 162 14.88 -27.29 -34.12
CA GLY A 162 14.63 -26.50 -32.91
C GLY A 162 14.28 -27.38 -31.71
N SER A 163 14.76 -27.01 -30.52
CA SER A 163 14.48 -27.68 -29.22
C SER A 163 14.53 -29.22 -29.21
N GLY A 164 15.49 -29.82 -29.93
CA GLY A 164 15.71 -31.27 -29.95
C GLY A 164 14.90 -32.08 -30.98
N LEU A 165 14.09 -31.41 -31.81
CA LEU A 165 13.32 -32.03 -32.90
C LEU A 165 14.14 -32.17 -34.19
N LYS A 166 13.95 -33.26 -34.92
CA LYS A 166 14.61 -33.53 -36.21
C LYS A 166 13.97 -32.70 -37.33
N ALA A 167 14.77 -32.34 -38.33
CA ALA A 167 14.28 -31.68 -39.55
C ALA A 167 13.17 -32.52 -40.21
N GLY A 168 12.03 -31.90 -40.50
CA GLY A 168 10.88 -32.53 -41.17
C GLY A 168 9.82 -33.12 -40.25
N THR A 169 9.92 -32.95 -38.92
CA THR A 169 8.87 -33.40 -37.98
C THR A 169 7.63 -32.51 -38.13
N VAL A 170 6.44 -33.13 -38.25
CA VAL A 170 5.16 -32.42 -38.24
C VAL A 170 4.73 -32.24 -36.80
N MET A 171 4.51 -31.00 -36.38
CA MET A 171 4.10 -30.72 -35.01
C MET A 171 2.60 -30.95 -34.83
N ALA A 172 2.22 -31.66 -33.76
CA ALA A 172 0.83 -31.83 -33.34
C ALA A 172 0.52 -31.01 -32.08
N LEU A 173 -0.70 -30.49 -31.97
CA LEU A 173 -1.21 -29.74 -30.81
C LEU A 173 -1.04 -30.45 -29.44
N ALA A 174 -0.92 -31.78 -29.43
CA ALA A 174 -0.74 -32.57 -28.22
C ALA A 174 0.68 -32.43 -27.62
N ASP A 175 1.70 -32.40 -28.47
CA ASP A 175 3.11 -32.33 -28.05
C ASP A 175 3.50 -30.91 -27.60
N MET A 176 2.80 -29.89 -28.11
CA MET A 176 3.05 -28.47 -27.78
C MET A 176 2.50 -28.05 -26.41
N LYS A 177 1.62 -28.84 -25.79
CA LYS A 177 1.00 -28.51 -24.49
C LYS A 177 1.90 -28.76 -23.29
N GLU A 178 2.98 -29.54 -23.44
CA GLU A 178 3.92 -29.81 -22.35
C GLU A 178 5.23 -29.01 -22.45
N MET A 179 5.51 -28.39 -23.61
CA MET A 179 6.74 -27.62 -23.85
C MET A 179 6.69 -26.21 -23.23
N SER A 180 7.83 -25.72 -22.74
CA SER A 180 7.96 -24.34 -22.24
C SER A 180 7.90 -23.34 -23.40
N LEU A 181 7.48 -22.12 -23.10
CA LEU A 181 7.41 -21.03 -24.09
C LEU A 181 8.78 -20.74 -24.74
N GLU A 182 9.87 -20.86 -23.97
CA GLU A 182 11.25 -20.77 -24.45
C GLU A 182 11.54 -21.84 -25.52
N THR A 183 11.19 -23.10 -25.24
CA THR A 183 11.41 -24.20 -26.21
C THR A 183 10.51 -24.12 -27.45
N LEU A 184 9.40 -23.38 -27.38
CA LEU A 184 8.52 -23.11 -28.52
C LEU A 184 9.02 -21.95 -29.38
N LEU A 185 9.64 -20.94 -28.76
CA LEU A 185 10.27 -19.81 -29.45
C LEU A 185 11.54 -20.22 -30.21
N ASP A 186 12.25 -21.23 -29.72
CA ASP A 186 13.45 -21.79 -30.38
C ASP A 186 13.14 -22.65 -31.62
N ILE A 187 11.87 -22.90 -31.93
CA ILE A 187 11.44 -23.72 -33.08
C ILE A 187 11.53 -22.90 -34.36
N GLN A 188 12.29 -23.38 -35.35
CA GLN A 188 12.38 -22.76 -36.66
C GLN A 188 11.46 -23.46 -37.68
N PRO A 189 10.39 -22.81 -38.16
CA PRO A 189 9.57 -23.34 -39.23
C PRO A 189 10.31 -23.27 -40.57
N VAL A 190 9.91 -24.13 -41.52
CA VAL A 190 10.44 -24.11 -42.89
C VAL A 190 9.86 -22.94 -43.71
N GLU A 191 8.65 -22.49 -43.38
CA GLU A 191 7.99 -21.38 -44.07
C GLU A 191 8.43 -20.01 -43.53
N GLU A 192 8.85 -19.14 -44.46
CA GLU A 192 9.38 -17.79 -44.17
C GLU A 192 8.30 -16.87 -43.56
N GLU A 193 7.06 -16.93 -44.03
CA GLU A 193 5.94 -16.14 -43.48
C GLU A 193 5.64 -16.44 -42.01
N ILE A 194 5.84 -17.69 -41.58
CA ILE A 194 5.58 -18.13 -40.21
C ILE A 194 6.75 -17.78 -39.31
N SER A 195 7.98 -17.87 -39.83
CA SER A 195 9.18 -17.38 -39.16
C SER A 195 9.08 -15.88 -38.84
N GLU A 196 8.61 -15.07 -39.79
CA GLU A 196 8.35 -13.64 -39.56
C GLU A 196 7.31 -13.41 -38.45
N ARG A 197 6.20 -14.15 -38.48
CA ARG A 197 5.16 -14.03 -37.43
C ARG A 197 5.63 -14.49 -36.05
N LEU A 198 6.45 -15.53 -35.97
CA LEU A 198 7.05 -15.98 -34.70
C LEU A 198 8.01 -14.92 -34.16
N THR A 199 8.82 -14.33 -35.03
CA THR A 199 9.75 -13.24 -34.66
C THR A 199 8.97 -12.03 -34.14
N GLN A 200 7.89 -11.63 -34.81
CA GLN A 200 7.00 -10.54 -34.34
C GLN A 200 6.38 -10.83 -32.96
N ILE A 201 6.00 -12.08 -32.69
CA ILE A 201 5.47 -12.47 -31.38
C ILE A 201 6.57 -12.44 -30.31
N ALA A 202 7.78 -12.90 -30.65
CA ALA A 202 8.94 -12.86 -29.76
C ALA A 202 9.31 -11.41 -29.39
N ASP A 203 9.41 -10.54 -30.40
CA ASP A 203 9.70 -9.11 -30.21
C ASP A 203 8.63 -8.44 -29.34
N TYR A 204 7.34 -8.74 -29.59
CA TYR A 204 6.24 -8.23 -28.79
C TYR A 204 6.34 -8.65 -27.31
N LEU A 205 6.72 -9.91 -27.03
CA LEU A 205 6.89 -10.39 -25.65
C LEU A 205 8.06 -9.69 -24.95
N VAL A 206 9.18 -9.51 -25.64
CA VAL A 206 10.35 -8.78 -25.09
C VAL A 206 10.00 -7.33 -24.79
N ASP A 207 9.29 -6.66 -25.70
CA ASP A 207 8.85 -5.28 -25.48
C ASP A 207 7.82 -5.19 -24.36
N LYS A 208 6.93 -6.17 -24.22
CA LYS A 208 5.99 -6.23 -23.08
C LYS A 208 6.69 -6.45 -21.74
N GLN A 209 7.74 -7.26 -21.68
CA GLN A 209 8.55 -7.41 -20.46
C GLN A 209 9.21 -6.08 -20.08
N LYS A 210 9.82 -5.38 -21.04
CA LYS A 210 10.40 -4.05 -20.80
C LYS A 210 9.35 -3.04 -20.34
N ASP A 211 8.17 -3.01 -20.97
CA ASP A 211 7.06 -2.15 -20.57
C ASP A 211 6.66 -2.40 -19.10
N ILE A 212 6.57 -3.67 -18.70
CA ILE A 212 6.23 -4.08 -17.33
C ILE A 212 7.31 -3.62 -16.34
N ASP A 213 8.59 -3.79 -16.68
CA ASP A 213 9.70 -3.34 -15.84
C ASP A 213 9.71 -1.82 -15.67
N VAL A 214 9.48 -1.06 -16.74
CA VAL A 214 9.35 0.40 -16.70
C VAL A 214 8.16 0.80 -15.82
N LYS A 215 6.98 0.20 -16.01
CA LYS A 215 5.80 0.43 -15.18
C LYS A 215 6.06 0.12 -13.70
N PHE A 216 6.79 -0.96 -13.41
CA PHE A 216 7.16 -1.33 -12.04
C PHE A 216 8.11 -0.31 -11.42
N ALA A 217 9.15 0.09 -12.15
CA ALA A 217 10.11 1.10 -11.70
C ALA A 217 9.44 2.46 -11.45
N GLU A 218 8.54 2.89 -12.33
CA GLU A 218 7.76 4.12 -12.16
C GLU A 218 6.85 4.04 -10.93
N LYS A 219 6.12 2.94 -10.75
CA LYS A 219 5.23 2.76 -9.59
C LYS A 219 6.04 2.75 -8.30
N LYS A 220 7.17 2.04 -8.28
CA LYS A 220 8.10 2.04 -7.15
C LYS A 220 8.60 3.44 -6.83
N ARG A 221 9.04 4.19 -7.83
CA ARG A 221 9.49 5.57 -7.64
C ARG A 221 8.37 6.44 -7.06
N LYS A 222 7.14 6.34 -7.57
CA LYS A 222 5.99 7.12 -7.08
C LYS A 222 5.60 6.77 -5.66
N LEU A 223 5.66 5.50 -5.27
CA LEU A 223 5.36 5.05 -3.91
C LEU A 223 6.47 5.37 -2.90
N THR A 224 7.73 5.35 -3.35
CA THR A 224 8.86 5.68 -2.48
C THR A 224 9.06 7.18 -2.32
N ALA A 225 8.76 7.97 -3.36
CA ALA A 225 8.77 9.43 -3.30
C ALA A 225 7.85 9.92 -2.19
N GLY A 226 8.33 10.88 -1.39
CA GLY A 226 7.50 11.50 -0.36
C GLY A 226 6.36 12.30 -0.97
N ASP A 227 5.34 12.55 -0.15
CA ASP A 227 4.16 13.31 -0.55
C ASP A 227 4.43 14.82 -0.52
N ASP A 228 3.79 15.55 -1.43
CA ASP A 228 3.82 17.01 -1.43
C ASP A 228 2.85 17.56 -0.38
N LEU A 229 3.41 17.93 0.77
CA LEU A 229 2.66 18.43 1.93
C LEU A 229 2.90 19.93 2.14
N GLN A 230 1.85 20.64 2.58
CA GLN A 230 1.90 22.07 2.93
C GLN A 230 3.11 22.41 3.81
N HIS A 231 3.75 23.56 3.56
CA HIS A 231 4.94 24.00 4.30
C HIS A 231 4.77 23.87 5.82
N GLY A 232 5.77 23.27 6.48
CA GLY A 232 5.75 22.99 7.92
C GLY A 232 5.02 21.71 8.33
N VAL A 233 4.25 21.04 7.45
CA VAL A 233 3.63 19.74 7.76
C VAL A 233 4.59 18.58 7.48
N GLN A 234 4.98 17.81 8.49
CA GLN A 234 5.88 16.66 8.31
C GLN A 234 5.12 15.37 7.94
N LYS A 235 3.96 15.15 8.57
CA LYS A 235 3.18 13.93 8.39
C LYS A 235 1.68 14.22 8.51
N ILE A 236 0.88 13.56 7.69
CA ILE A 236 -0.59 13.59 7.76
C ILE A 236 -1.08 12.15 7.90
N VAL A 237 -1.96 11.90 8.85
CA VAL A 237 -2.65 10.62 8.99
C VAL A 237 -4.14 10.86 8.83
N LYS A 238 -4.73 10.23 7.82
CA LYS A 238 -6.18 10.22 7.60
C LYS A 238 -6.74 8.89 8.08
N VAL A 239 -7.77 8.95 8.91
CA VAL A 239 -8.50 7.80 9.43
C VAL A 239 -9.92 7.88 8.90
N TYR A 240 -10.37 6.82 8.24
CA TYR A 240 -11.72 6.71 7.74
C TYR A 240 -12.55 5.89 8.73
N LEU A 241 -13.55 6.52 9.33
CA LEU A 241 -14.44 5.94 10.31
C LEU A 241 -15.82 5.68 9.69
N ALA A 242 -16.25 4.43 9.65
CA ALA A 242 -17.60 4.08 9.23
C ALA A 242 -18.56 4.16 10.42
N VAL A 243 -19.49 5.12 10.37
CA VAL A 243 -20.53 5.32 11.38
C VAL A 243 -21.86 4.82 10.81
N LYS A 244 -22.45 3.84 11.49
CA LYS A 244 -23.80 3.37 11.18
C LYS A 244 -24.81 4.30 11.83
N ARG A 245 -25.64 4.97 11.03
CA ARG A 245 -26.75 5.79 11.52
C ARG A 245 -28.07 5.05 11.32
N ARG A 246 -28.82 4.93 12.41
CA ARG A 246 -30.19 4.44 12.39
C ARG A 246 -31.12 5.63 12.51
N ILE A 247 -32.28 5.55 11.86
CA ILE A 247 -33.32 6.57 12.00
C ILE A 247 -33.68 6.78 13.48
N GLN A 248 -33.76 8.04 13.90
CA GLN A 248 -34.13 8.44 15.25
C GLN A 248 -35.41 9.30 15.24
N PRO A 249 -36.18 9.30 16.34
CA PRO A 249 -37.28 10.25 16.51
C PRO A 249 -36.77 11.68 16.39
N GLY A 250 -37.29 12.43 15.41
CA GLY A 250 -36.81 13.78 15.07
C GLY A 250 -36.14 13.88 13.70
N ASP A 251 -35.78 12.75 13.08
CA ASP A 251 -35.29 12.74 11.71
C ASP A 251 -36.41 13.12 10.73
N LYS A 252 -36.12 14.11 9.88
CA LYS A 252 -37.05 14.57 8.86
C LYS A 252 -37.12 13.55 7.72
N MET A 253 -38.29 12.93 7.55
CA MET A 253 -38.62 12.13 6.37
C MET A 253 -39.55 12.94 5.46
N ALA A 254 -39.27 12.92 4.16
CA ALA A 254 -40.11 13.51 3.11
C ALA A 254 -40.51 12.43 2.12
#